data_AF-A0A812MP39-F1
#
_entry.id   AF-A0A812MP39-F1
#
_cell.length_a   1.000
_cell.length_b   1.000
_cell.length_c   1.000
_cell.angle_alpha   90.00
_cell.angle_beta   90.00
_cell.angle_gamma   90.00
#
_symmetry.space_group_name_H-M   'P 1'
#
loop_
_entity.id
_entity.type
_entity.pdbx_description
1 polymer ?
#
loop_
_entity_poly.entity_id
_entity_poly.type
_entity_poly.pdbx_seq_one_letter_code
_entity_poly.pdbx_strand_id
1 'polypeptide(L)' 'ALKSEMVEVRSAGQAANCVHHVFALGGTDEDQRIHFSAECLDPDENRFSLRAPMQ' A
#
# COMPACT_ATOMS: atom_id res chain seq x y z
N ALA A 1 -0.70 -19.99 2.90
CA ALA A 1 -1.37 -18.90 2.15
C ALA A 1 -0.32 -18.21 1.29
N LEU A 2 -0.62 -17.86 0.03
CA LEU A 2 0.30 -17.04 -0.76
C LEU A 2 0.49 -15.70 -0.02
N LYS A 3 1.73 -15.31 0.23
CA LYS A 3 2.03 -14.04 0.89
C LYS A 3 1.89 -12.92 -0.14
N SER A 4 0.97 -11.99 0.11
CA SER A 4 0.83 -10.77 -0.71
C SER A 4 1.74 -9.72 -0.14
N GLU A 5 2.76 -9.34 -0.91
CA GLU A 5 3.69 -8.29 -0.53
C GLU A 5 3.22 -6.96 -1.11
N MET A 6 3.42 -5.91 -0.32
CA MET A 6 3.22 -4.54 -0.75
C MET A 6 4.20 -4.19 -1.87
N VAL A 7 3.80 -3.29 -2.77
CA VAL A 7 4.65 -2.88 -3.90
C VAL A 7 5.82 -2.03 -3.39
N GLU A 8 5.53 -1.10 -2.48
CA GLU A 8 6.54 -0.27 -1.85
C GLU A 8 6.82 -0.75 -0.42
N VAL A 9 8.11 -0.84 -0.08
CA VAL A 9 8.53 -1.01 1.31
C VAL A 9 8.25 0.30 2.04
N ARG A 10 7.42 0.26 3.08
CA ARG A 10 7.09 1.46 3.86
C ARG A 10 7.03 1.18 5.36
N SER A 11 7.40 2.19 6.14
CA SER A 11 7.18 2.34 7.58
C SER A 11 6.37 3.61 7.86
N ALA A 12 5.74 3.70 9.03
CA ALA A 12 4.92 4.85 9.44
C ALA A 12 3.85 5.29 8.41
N GLY A 13 3.41 4.37 7.53
CA GLY A 13 2.32 4.59 6.60
C GLY A 13 0.96 4.47 7.28
N GLN A 14 -0.09 4.88 6.55
CA GLN A 14 -1.47 4.69 6.97
C GLN A 14 -2.06 3.50 6.24
N ALA A 15 -2.95 2.77 6.92
CA ALA A 15 -3.76 1.74 6.31
C ALA A 15 -5.23 2.03 6.56
N ALA A 16 -6.07 1.82 5.53
CA ALA A 16 -7.51 1.99 5.62
C ALA A 16 -8.22 0.90 4.82
N ASN A 17 -9.31 0.37 5.36
CA ASN A 17 -10.21 -0.50 4.60
C ASN A 17 -11.30 0.33 3.92
N CYS A 18 -11.65 0.01 2.68
CA CYS A 18 -12.74 0.65 1.96
C CYS A 18 -13.32 -0.34 0.95
N VAL A 19 -14.63 -0.60 1.04
CA VAL A 19 -15.42 -1.44 0.11
C VAL A 19 -14.64 -2.68 -0.36
N HIS A 20 -14.49 -3.68 0.52
CA HIS A 20 -13.79 -4.95 0.27
C HIS A 20 -12.26 -4.85 0.09
N HIS A 21 -11.66 -3.67 0.06
CA HIS A 21 -10.21 -3.51 -0.17
C HIS A 21 -9.48 -2.98 1.05
N VAL A 22 -8.17 -3.25 1.11
CA VAL A 22 -7.24 -2.61 2.06
C VAL A 22 -6.30 -1.72 1.27
N PHE A 23 -6.17 -0.47 1.70
CA PHE A 23 -5.27 0.51 1.14
C PHE A 23 -4.11 0.74 2.10
N ALA A 24 -2.90 0.89 1.56
CA ALA A 24 -1.73 1.36 2.27
C ALA A 24 -1.21 2.64 1.59
N LEU A 25 -0.99 3.68 2.39
CA LEU A 25 -0.82 5.06 1.95
C LEU A 25 0.37 5.69 2.65
N GLY A 26 1.15 6.49 1.93
CA GLY A 26 2.20 7.32 2.52
C GLY A 26 3.26 6.55 3.33
N GLY A 27 3.82 7.20 4.34
CA GLY A 27 4.93 6.64 5.13
C GLY A 27 6.30 6.93 4.53
N THR A 28 7.31 6.18 4.96
CA THR A 28 8.70 6.35 4.54
C THR A 28 9.39 5.03 4.20
N ASP A 29 10.35 5.06 3.28
CA ASP A 29 11.21 3.91 2.96
C ASP A 29 12.40 3.76 3.94
N GLU A 30 13.30 2.83 3.64
CA GLU A 30 14.54 2.56 4.40
C GLU A 30 15.53 3.74 4.41
N ASP A 31 15.47 4.61 3.40
CA ASP A 31 16.27 5.83 3.26
C ASP A 31 15.55 7.07 3.83
N GLN A 32 14.43 6.89 4.53
CA GLN A 32 13.56 7.94 5.05
C GLN A 32 12.95 8.85 3.98
N ARG A 33 12.84 8.40 2.72
CA ARG A 33 12.11 9.15 1.69
C ARG A 33 10.62 9.03 1.93
N ILE A 34 9.92 10.15 1.79
CA ILE A 34 8.47 10.23 1.98
C ILE A 34 7.78 9.62 0.77
N HIS A 35 6.90 8.66 1.00
CA HIS A 35 6.02 8.15 -0.03
C HIS A 35 4.81 9.07 -0.20
N PHE A 36 4.52 9.41 -1.46
CA PHE A 36 3.23 9.94 -1.88
C PHE A 36 2.37 8.87 -2.57
N SER A 37 2.85 7.63 -2.62
CA SER A 37 2.16 6.51 -3.25
C SER A 37 1.02 5.98 -2.38
N ALA A 38 0.00 5.48 -3.08
CA ALA A 38 -1.09 4.69 -2.53
C ALA A 38 -1.07 3.32 -3.21
N GLU A 39 -1.27 2.26 -2.46
CA GLU A 39 -1.41 0.91 -2.98
C GLU A 39 -2.59 0.19 -2.33
N CYS A 40 -3.13 -0.80 -3.01
CA CYS A 40 -4.38 -1.44 -2.65
C CYS A 40 -4.26 -2.96 -2.82
N LEU A 41 -4.58 -3.70 -1.77
CA LEU A 41 -4.78 -5.13 -1.81
C LEU A 41 -6.15 -5.41 -2.45
N ASP A 42 -6.11 -6.04 -3.62
CA ASP A 42 -7.24 -6.75 -4.18
C ASP A 42 -7.34 -8.12 -3.47
N PRO A 43 -8.40 -8.40 -2.70
CA PRO A 43 -8.56 -9.67 -2.00
C PRO A 43 -8.96 -10.84 -2.90
N ASP A 44 -9.55 -10.58 -4.08
CA ASP A 44 -9.95 -11.62 -5.02
C ASP A 44 -8.70 -12.16 -5.74
N GLU A 45 -7.76 -11.26 -6.05
CA GLU A 45 -6.46 -11.61 -6.64
C GLU A 45 -5.36 -11.87 -5.58
N ASN A 46 -5.64 -11.53 -4.32
CA ASN A 46 -4.70 -11.54 -3.20
C ASN A 46 -3.37 -10.84 -3.57
N ARG A 47 -3.45 -9.62 -4.12
CA ARG A 47 -2.29 -8.88 -4.64
C ARG A 47 -2.39 -7.37 -4.41
N PHE A 48 -1.28 -6.74 -4.03
CA PHE A 48 -1.18 -5.29 -3.99
C PHE A 48 -0.90 -4.70 -5.38
N SER A 49 -1.54 -3.58 -5.68
CA SER A 49 -1.28 -2.78 -6.88
C SER A 49 -1.25 -1.29 -6.55
N LEU A 50 -0.42 -0.53 -7.27
CA LEU A 50 -0.37 0.93 -7.13
C LEU A 50 -1.69 1.57 -7.59
N ARG A 51 -2.10 2.61 -6.88
CA ARG A 51 -3.25 3.46 -7.19
C ARG A 51 -2.78 4.87 -7.51
N ALA A 52 -3.74 5.75 -7.80
CA ALA A 52 -3.44 7.17 -7.98
C ALA A 52 -2.65 7.69 -6.76
N PRO A 53 -1.54 8.42 -6.96
CA PRO A 53 -0.77 8.97 -5.88
C PRO A 53 -1.59 10.02 -5.12
N MET A 54 -1.16 10.33 -3.90
CA MET A 54 -1.82 11.32 -3.05
C MET A 54 -1.54 12.78 -3.51
N GLN A 55 -0.61 12.97 -4.45
CA GLN A 55 -0.20 14.24 -5.04
C GLN A 55 0.06 14.11 -6.54
#